data_AF-A0A957MVP5-F1
#
_entry.id   AF-A0A957MVP5-F1
#
_cell.length_a   1.000
_cell.length_b   1.000
_cell.length_c   1.000
_cell.angle_alpha   90.00
_cell.angle_beta   90.00
_cell.angle_gamma   90.00
#
_symmetry.space_group_name_H-M   'P 1'
#
loop_
_entity.id
_entity.type
_entity.pdbx_description
1 polymer ?
#
loop_
_entity_poly.entity_id
_entity_poly.type
_entity_poly.pdbx_seq_one_letter_code
_entity_poly.pdbx_strand_id
1 'polypeptide(L)'
;MKRRIRAIFLDCGDTLVDEGSEVKPDGEVSLRADLIPGAGELVRDLKRRGYALALVADGPVATFENNLGPYGLYGLFDAYAISETVGASKPDAAMFRRALDQLQILPQDHARVLMVGNHLGRDIKGANAL
;
A
#
# COMPACT_ATOMS: atom_id res chain seq x y z
N MET A 1 -11.85 -23.80 4.97
CA MET A 1 -10.38 -23.96 4.78
C MET A 1 -9.68 -22.74 5.37
N LYS A 2 -8.70 -22.87 6.28
CA LYS A 2 -7.95 -21.71 6.80
C LYS A 2 -7.05 -21.16 5.67
N ARG A 3 -7.32 -19.95 5.17
CA ARG A 3 -6.52 -19.27 4.12
C ARG A 3 -5.07 -19.11 4.55
N ARG A 4 -4.08 -19.58 3.78
CA ARG A 4 -2.65 -19.48 4.15
C ARG A 4 -2.16 -18.04 4.32
N ILE A 5 -2.57 -17.11 3.44
CA ILE A 5 -2.26 -15.68 3.52
C ILE A 5 -3.43 -14.92 4.13
N ARG A 6 -3.14 -14.00 5.06
CA ARG A 6 -4.13 -13.17 5.78
C ARG A 6 -4.40 -11.85 5.09
N ALA A 7 -3.34 -11.15 4.68
CA ALA A 7 -3.42 -9.87 4.01
C ALA A 7 -2.24 -9.65 3.07
N ILE A 8 -2.40 -8.67 2.18
CA ILE A 8 -1.38 -8.23 1.24
C ILE A 8 -1.25 -6.72 1.40
N PHE A 9 -0.05 -6.28 1.77
CA PHE A 9 0.34 -4.88 1.87
C PHE A 9 0.97 -4.48 0.54
N LEU A 10 0.54 -3.35 0.00
CA LEU A 10 0.97 -2.85 -1.29
C LEU A 10 1.52 -1.43 -1.08
N ASP A 11 2.73 -1.21 -1.59
CA ASP A 11 3.20 0.15 -1.86
C ASP A 11 2.43 0.78 -3.03
N CYS A 12 2.54 2.09 -3.20
CA CYS A 12 1.96 2.82 -4.31
C CYS A 12 2.98 3.19 -5.39
N GLY A 13 4.01 3.97 -5.03
CA GLY A 13 5.01 4.49 -5.96
C GLY A 13 5.81 3.37 -6.61
N ASP A 14 5.95 3.42 -7.93
CA ASP A 14 6.65 2.44 -8.78
C ASP A 14 6.26 0.97 -8.52
N THR A 15 5.08 0.77 -7.95
CA THR A 15 4.50 -0.53 -7.60
C THR A 15 3.10 -0.64 -8.19
N LEU A 16 2.23 0.32 -7.89
CA LEU A 16 0.90 0.45 -8.47
C LEU A 16 0.82 1.60 -9.47
N VAL A 17 1.52 2.69 -9.18
CA VAL A 17 1.57 3.93 -9.95
C VAL A 17 2.96 4.12 -10.51
N ASP A 18 3.09 4.59 -11.75
CA ASP A 18 4.37 5.02 -12.32
C ASP A 18 4.70 6.42 -11.79
N GLU A 19 5.69 6.54 -10.88
CA GLU A 19 6.04 7.86 -10.31
C GLU A 19 6.59 8.82 -11.37
N GLY A 20 7.19 8.30 -12.45
CA GLY A 20 7.67 9.10 -13.57
C GLY A 20 6.56 9.80 -14.36
N SER A 21 5.30 9.36 -14.20
CA SER A 21 4.12 9.95 -14.85
C SER A 21 3.40 11.00 -13.99
N GLU A 22 3.85 11.22 -12.74
CA GLU A 22 3.17 12.10 -11.81
C GLU A 22 3.15 13.56 -12.26
N VAL A 23 2.00 14.21 -12.08
CA VAL A 23 1.85 15.65 -12.33
C VAL A 23 1.73 16.38 -11.00
N LYS A 24 2.78 17.14 -10.67
CA LYS A 24 2.97 17.89 -9.41
C LYS A 24 3.27 19.37 -9.68
N PRO A 25 2.26 20.21 -9.96
CA PRO A 25 2.49 21.60 -10.33
C PRO A 25 3.03 22.46 -9.18
N ASP A 26 2.57 22.23 -7.94
CA ASP A 26 2.78 23.16 -6.81
C ASP A 26 3.41 22.53 -5.54
N GLY A 27 4.04 21.35 -5.64
CA GLY A 27 4.73 20.75 -4.49
C GLY A 27 4.76 19.22 -4.47
N GLU A 28 4.60 18.64 -3.28
CA GLU A 28 4.77 17.20 -3.04
C GLU A 28 3.53 16.36 -3.43
N VAL A 29 2.36 16.98 -3.58
CA VAL A 29 1.10 16.30 -3.87
C VAL A 29 0.95 16.02 -5.36
N SER A 30 0.80 14.75 -5.73
CA SER A 30 0.43 14.37 -7.11
C SER A 30 -1.05 14.66 -7.36
N LEU A 31 -1.36 15.29 -8.51
CA LEU A 31 -2.73 15.50 -8.96
C LEU A 31 -3.25 14.38 -9.86
N ARG A 32 -2.34 13.65 -10.52
CA ARG A 32 -2.65 12.49 -11.35
C ARG A 32 -1.36 11.74 -11.68
N ALA A 33 -1.52 10.46 -11.98
CA ALA A 33 -0.47 9.59 -12.48
C ALA A 33 -1.10 8.42 -13.27
N ASP A 34 -0.29 7.78 -14.09
CA ASP A 34 -0.64 6.55 -14.79
C ASP A 34 -0.36 5.33 -13.89
N LEU A 35 -1.16 4.27 -14.07
CA LEU A 35 -0.91 3.00 -13.39
C LEU A 35 0.21 2.23 -14.08
N ILE A 36 1.01 1.51 -13.30
CA ILE A 36 1.87 0.45 -13.82
C ILE A 36 0.98 -0.57 -14.57
N PRO A 37 1.34 -1.01 -15.80
CA PRO A 37 0.54 -1.97 -16.56
C PRO A 37 0.20 -3.23 -15.74
N GLY A 38 -1.09 -3.56 -15.67
CA GLY A 38 -1.60 -4.70 -14.90
C GLY A 38 -1.82 -4.45 -13.40
N ALA A 39 -1.34 -3.35 -12.82
CA ALA A 39 -1.51 -3.07 -11.38
C ALA A 39 -2.98 -2.94 -10.97
N GLY A 40 -3.80 -2.24 -11.77
CA GLY A 40 -5.22 -2.12 -11.50
C GLY A 40 -5.97 -3.45 -11.59
N GLU A 41 -5.59 -4.33 -12.52
CA GLU A 41 -6.16 -5.69 -12.61
C GLU A 41 -5.77 -6.51 -11.39
N LEU A 42 -4.50 -6.48 -11.00
CA LEU A 42 -4.00 -7.15 -9.80
C LEU A 42 -4.80 -6.79 -8.54
N VAL A 43 -4.95 -5.49 -8.24
CA VAL A 43 -5.68 -5.04 -7.04
C VAL A 43 -7.12 -5.53 -7.06
N ARG A 44 -7.82 -5.37 -8.19
CA ARG A 44 -9.21 -5.83 -8.34
C ARG A 44 -9.31 -7.35 -8.19
N ASP A 45 -8.38 -8.10 -8.75
CA ASP A 45 -8.35 -9.57 -8.69
C ASP A 45 -8.12 -10.07 -7.27
N LEU A 46 -7.17 -9.48 -6.55
CA LEU A 46 -6.92 -9.81 -5.15
C LEU A 46 -8.15 -9.50 -4.29
N LYS A 47 -8.79 -8.35 -4.51
CA LYS A 47 -10.02 -7.99 -3.79
C LYS A 47 -11.17 -8.95 -4.11
N ARG A 48 -11.43 -9.27 -5.38
CA ARG A 48 -12.46 -10.25 -5.80
C ARG A 48 -12.23 -11.63 -5.21
N ARG A 49 -10.97 -12.03 -5.05
CA ARG A 49 -10.62 -13.31 -4.38
C ARG A 49 -10.88 -13.27 -2.88
N GLY A 50 -11.09 -12.11 -2.28
CA GLY A 50 -11.37 -11.93 -0.85
C GLY A 50 -10.11 -11.79 0.01
N TYR A 51 -9.01 -11.25 -0.52
CA TYR A 51 -7.88 -10.85 0.30
C TYR A 51 -8.14 -9.50 0.97
N ALA A 52 -7.72 -9.36 2.22
CA ALA A 52 -7.60 -8.06 2.87
C ALA A 52 -6.39 -7.33 2.28
N LEU A 53 -6.59 -6.08 1.86
CA LEU A 53 -5.56 -5.27 1.22
C LEU A 53 -5.23 -4.05 2.09
N ALA A 54 -3.94 -3.75 2.27
CA ALA A 54 -3.51 -2.50 2.90
C ALA A 54 -2.64 -1.68 1.94
N LEU A 55 -2.90 -0.37 1.89
CA LEU A 55 -2.00 0.58 1.25
C LEU A 55 -0.95 0.99 2.28
N VAL A 56 0.32 0.73 2.01
CA VAL A 56 1.46 1.08 2.89
C VAL A 56 2.43 1.94 2.10
N ALA A 57 2.24 3.27 2.19
CA ALA A 57 2.88 4.21 1.28
C ALA A 57 3.42 5.44 2.03
N ASP A 58 4.55 5.96 1.53
CA ASP A 58 5.16 7.18 2.05
C ASP A 58 4.76 8.36 1.16
N GLY A 59 4.16 9.40 1.73
CA GLY A 59 3.79 10.62 1.02
C GLY A 59 2.50 11.24 1.54
N PRO A 60 2.04 12.33 0.89
CA PRO A 60 0.79 12.99 1.27
C PRO A 60 -0.44 12.12 1.00
N VAL A 61 -1.46 12.19 1.86
CA VAL A 61 -2.70 11.40 1.66
C VAL A 61 -3.36 11.72 0.32
N ALA A 62 -3.43 13.00 -0.02
CA ALA A 62 -4.05 13.49 -1.24
C ALA A 62 -3.41 12.90 -2.51
N THR A 63 -2.10 12.59 -2.51
CA THR A 63 -1.42 11.94 -3.63
C THR A 63 -2.07 10.59 -3.97
N PHE A 64 -2.35 9.77 -2.95
CA PHE A 64 -2.91 8.44 -3.17
C PHE A 64 -4.38 8.49 -3.57
N GLU A 65 -5.14 9.44 -3.01
CA GLU A 65 -6.53 9.68 -3.41
C GLU A 65 -6.63 10.13 -4.87
N ASN A 66 -5.78 11.07 -5.27
CA ASN A 66 -5.74 11.59 -6.64
C ASN A 66 -5.24 10.56 -7.65
N ASN A 67 -4.19 9.81 -7.30
CA ASN A 67 -3.59 8.85 -8.22
C ASN A 67 -4.43 7.57 -8.36
N LEU A 68 -5.05 7.07 -7.29
CA LEU A 68 -5.79 5.80 -7.30
C LEU A 68 -7.31 5.95 -7.41
N GLY A 69 -7.85 7.11 -7.01
CA GLY A 69 -9.29 7.41 -7.00
C GLY A 69 -9.94 7.35 -8.37
N PRO A 70 -9.41 8.00 -9.42
CA PRO A 70 -9.98 7.96 -10.78
C PRO A 70 -10.09 6.55 -11.36
N TYR A 71 -9.23 5.63 -10.93
CA TYR A 71 -9.25 4.22 -11.34
C TYR A 71 -10.17 3.34 -10.47
N GLY A 72 -10.81 3.92 -9.45
CA GLY A 72 -11.64 3.23 -8.47
C GLY A 72 -10.85 2.25 -7.59
N LEU A 73 -9.54 2.45 -7.43
CA LEU A 73 -8.66 1.55 -6.69
C LEU A 73 -8.50 1.93 -5.23
N TYR A 74 -8.50 3.23 -4.91
CA TYR A 74 -8.30 3.71 -3.53
C TYR A 74 -9.28 3.04 -2.57
N GLY A 75 -10.58 3.04 -2.88
CA GLY A 75 -11.62 2.42 -2.05
C GLY A 75 -11.61 0.88 -1.97
N LEU A 76 -10.67 0.19 -2.64
CA LEU A 76 -10.56 -1.28 -2.53
C LEU A 76 -9.69 -1.72 -1.35
N PHE A 77 -8.92 -0.81 -0.77
CA PHE A 77 -8.09 -1.09 0.40
C PHE A 77 -8.91 -1.09 1.69
N ASP A 78 -8.63 -2.08 2.55
CA ASP A 78 -9.26 -2.28 3.85
C ASP A 78 -8.51 -1.56 4.98
N ALA A 79 -7.25 -1.20 4.74
CA ALA A 79 -6.41 -0.46 5.67
C ALA A 79 -5.47 0.52 4.94
N TYR A 80 -5.13 1.60 5.61
CA TYR A 80 -4.26 2.66 5.10
C TYR A 80 -3.18 2.99 6.14
N ALA A 81 -1.94 2.67 5.82
CA ALA A 81 -0.77 3.15 6.54
C ALA A 81 -0.03 4.14 5.63
N ILE A 82 -0.43 5.41 5.72
CA ILE A 82 0.14 6.50 4.93
C ILE A 82 1.02 7.34 5.84
N SER A 83 2.26 7.62 5.44
CA SER A 83 3.26 8.24 6.32
C SER A 83 2.81 9.58 6.92
N GLU A 84 2.10 10.40 6.16
CA GLU A 84 1.49 11.66 6.65
C GLU A 84 0.59 11.41 7.87
N THR A 85 -0.26 10.38 7.82
CA THR A 85 -1.19 10.04 8.90
C THR A 85 -0.53 9.31 10.06
N VAL A 86 0.51 8.52 9.78
CA VAL A 86 1.22 7.71 10.77
C VAL A 86 2.26 8.53 11.54
N GLY A 87 2.81 9.58 10.93
CA GLY A 87 3.91 10.37 11.47
C GLY A 87 5.27 9.66 11.41
N ALA A 88 5.37 8.57 10.64
CA ALA A 88 6.59 7.80 10.39
C ALA A 88 6.61 7.36 8.91
N SER A 89 7.76 6.95 8.40
CA SER A 89 7.91 6.48 7.01
C SER A 89 8.59 5.12 6.96
N LYS A 90 8.37 4.34 5.91
CA LYS A 90 9.06 3.06 5.70
C LYS A 90 10.59 3.30 5.65
N PRO A 91 11.42 2.48 6.31
CA PRO A 91 11.14 1.14 6.85
C PRO A 91 10.66 1.10 8.32
N ASP A 92 10.21 2.21 8.92
CA ASP A 92 9.77 2.19 10.32
C ASP A 92 8.66 1.16 10.55
N ALA A 93 8.81 0.33 11.59
CA ALA A 93 7.84 -0.70 11.96
C ALA A 93 6.44 -0.12 12.25
N ALA A 94 6.33 1.15 12.64
CA ALA A 94 5.05 1.84 12.85
C ALA A 94 4.16 1.80 11.61
N MET A 95 4.73 1.89 10.40
CA MET A 95 3.97 1.83 9.14
C MET A 95 3.27 0.48 8.98
N PHE A 96 4.01 -0.60 9.17
CA PHE A 96 3.48 -1.94 8.98
C PHE A 96 2.56 -2.36 10.14
N ARG A 97 2.90 -1.98 11.39
CA ARG A 97 2.02 -2.19 12.55
C ARG A 97 0.69 -1.48 12.39
N ARG A 98 0.68 -0.24 11.87
CA ARG A 98 -0.56 0.48 11.61
C ARG A 98 -1.51 -0.30 10.69
N ALA A 99 -0.98 -0.90 9.62
CA ALA A 99 -1.77 -1.72 8.72
C ALA A 99 -2.25 -3.02 9.38
N LEU A 100 -1.38 -3.70 10.13
CA LEU A 100 -1.75 -4.91 10.89
C LEU A 100 -2.88 -4.64 11.89
N ASP A 101 -2.79 -3.53 12.63
CA ASP A 101 -3.76 -3.13 13.65
C ASP A 101 -5.13 -2.80 13.04
N GLN A 102 -5.16 -2.05 11.93
CA GLN A 102 -6.41 -1.74 11.20
C GLN A 102 -7.10 -3.00 10.68
N LEU A 103 -6.31 -3.98 10.22
CA LEU A 103 -6.82 -5.27 9.75
C LEU A 103 -7.05 -6.29 10.88
N GLN A 104 -6.77 -5.91 12.12
CA GLN A 104 -6.89 -6.77 13.31
C GLN A 104 -6.12 -8.09 13.18
N ILE A 105 -4.95 -8.05 12.55
CA ILE A 105 -4.07 -9.22 12.37
C ILE A 105 -3.23 -9.39 13.63
N LEU A 106 -3.34 -10.56 14.25
CA LEU A 106 -2.63 -10.87 15.48
C LEU A 106 -1.15 -11.24 15.22
N PRO A 107 -0.25 -11.05 16.21
CA PRO A 107 1.18 -11.35 16.07
C PRO A 107 1.50 -12.74 15.51
N GLN A 108 0.77 -13.78 15.93
CA GLN A 108 0.99 -15.15 15.44
C GLN A 108 0.69 -15.35 13.94
N ASP A 109 0.01 -14.40 13.31
CA ASP A 109 -0.37 -14.42 11.90
C ASP A 109 0.48 -13.43 11.06
N HIS A 110 1.44 -12.69 11.63
CA HIS A 110 2.30 -11.74 10.89
C HIS A 110 3.05 -12.41 9.73
N ALA A 111 3.60 -13.61 9.94
CA ALA A 111 4.30 -14.39 8.91
C ALA A 111 3.40 -14.84 7.73
N ARG A 112 2.11 -14.52 7.79
CA ARG A 112 1.10 -14.82 6.75
C ARG A 112 0.62 -13.54 6.05
N VAL A 113 1.31 -12.43 6.25
CA VAL A 113 1.11 -11.17 5.55
C VAL A 113 2.23 -10.99 4.53
N LEU A 114 1.89 -10.54 3.33
CA LEU A 114 2.86 -10.27 2.26
C LEU A 114 3.02 -8.76 2.09
N MET A 115 4.26 -8.27 1.96
CA MET A 115 4.54 -6.91 1.49
C MET A 115 4.98 -6.96 0.03
N VAL A 116 4.37 -6.13 -0.81
CA VAL A 116 4.71 -5.94 -2.22
C VAL A 116 5.07 -4.47 -2.40
N GLY A 117 6.30 -4.21 -2.82
CA GLY A 117 6.83 -2.87 -3.07
C GLY A 117 8.13 -2.93 -3.86
N ASN A 118 8.51 -1.82 -4.49
CA ASN A 118 9.68 -1.74 -5.35
C ASN A 118 10.99 -1.55 -4.57
N HIS A 119 10.94 -1.00 -3.35
CA HIS A 119 12.12 -0.53 -2.65
C HIS A 119 12.59 -1.52 -1.58
N LEU A 120 13.66 -2.27 -1.89
CA LEU A 120 14.23 -3.29 -0.99
C LEU A 120 14.53 -2.78 0.43
N GLY A 121 15.09 -1.58 0.55
CA GLY A 121 15.49 -0.99 1.84
C GLY A 121 14.35 -0.41 2.69
N ARG A 122 13.18 -0.15 2.09
CA ARG A 122 12.04 0.52 2.75
C ARG A 122 10.91 -0.47 2.94
N ASP A 123 10.44 -1.07 1.85
CA ASP A 123 9.32 -2.02 1.86
C ASP A 123 9.74 -3.37 2.42
N ILE A 124 10.72 -4.00 1.77
CA ILE A 124 11.04 -5.40 2.02
C ILE A 124 11.80 -5.56 3.34
N LYS A 125 12.82 -4.72 3.57
CA LYS A 125 13.55 -4.70 4.84
C LYS A 125 12.65 -4.33 6.01
N GLY A 126 11.77 -3.34 5.84
CA GLY A 126 10.84 -2.90 6.89
C GLY A 126 9.85 -3.99 7.27
N ALA A 127 9.22 -4.63 6.29
CA ALA A 127 8.29 -5.74 6.53
C ALA A 127 8.96 -6.96 7.16
N ASN A 128 10.19 -7.31 6.76
CA ASN A 128 10.93 -8.45 7.32
C ASN A 128 11.48 -8.20 8.73
N ALA A 129 11.45 -6.96 9.23
CA ALA A 129 11.92 -6.61 10.57
C ALA A 129 10.82 -6.63 11.63
N LEU A 130 9.58 -6.96 11.25
CA LEU A 130 8.43 -7.15 12.15
C LEU A 130 8.45 -8.52 12.85
#